data_AF-A0A5B7AN10-F1
#
_entry.id   AF-A0A5B7AN10-F1
#
_cell.length_a   1.000
_cell.length_b   1.000
_cell.length_c   1.000
_cell.angle_alpha   90.00
_cell.angle_beta   90.00
_cell.angle_gamma   90.00
#
_symmetry.space_group_name_H-M   'P 1'
#
loop_
_entity.id
_entity.type
_entity.pdbx_description
1 polymer ?
#
loop_
_entity_poly.entity_id
_entity_poly.type
_entity_poly.pdbx_seq_one_letter_code
_entity_poly.pdbx_strand_id
1 'polypeptide(L)'
;VQDGSFAFDYLIEELNVAESRLRVLKSQEEYVNALRLGPNGGGVAAIVDELPYVELFLSNTKCVFKIVGQEFTKSGWGFAFQRDSPLAVDLSTAILQLSENGDLQKIHDKWLLRNGCSAQVSEVDANRLSLKSFWGLFLICGIACFLALTAFFCRVFLQYRRYIPEGEEHEIEEPEPARSRGTFRTPSFKDLIDFVDKKEAEIKEMLKRKSIDNKQEASQSSNGPPNSP
;
A
#
# COMPACT_ATOMS: atom_id res chain seq x y z
N VAL A 1 1.83 22.87 -21.68
CA VAL A 1 1.00 24.06 -21.47
C VAL A 1 0.50 24.52 -22.83
N GLN A 2 -0.72 25.04 -22.94
CA GLN A 2 -1.25 25.52 -24.20
C GLN A 2 -0.47 26.73 -24.72
N ASP A 3 -0.32 26.85 -26.02
CA ASP A 3 0.18 28.06 -26.67
C ASP A 3 -0.75 29.25 -26.38
N GLY A 4 -0.16 30.36 -25.92
CA GLY A 4 -0.88 31.57 -25.50
C GLY A 4 -1.68 31.45 -24.20
N SER A 5 -1.55 30.36 -23.42
CA SER A 5 -2.19 30.26 -22.10
C SER A 5 -1.45 31.05 -21.03
N PHE A 6 -2.23 31.60 -20.09
CA PHE A 6 -1.75 32.22 -18.86
C PHE A 6 -0.91 31.26 -18.00
N ALA A 7 -1.15 29.95 -18.11
CA ALA A 7 -0.49 28.94 -17.28
C ALA A 7 1.03 28.91 -17.46
N PHE A 8 1.58 29.35 -18.60
CA PHE A 8 3.02 29.32 -18.84
C PHE A 8 3.76 30.25 -17.89
N ASP A 9 3.39 31.54 -17.89
CA ASP A 9 4.00 32.55 -17.05
C ASP A 9 3.71 32.26 -15.56
N TYR A 10 2.49 31.84 -15.23
CA TYR A 10 2.14 31.45 -13.86
C TYR A 10 3.02 30.34 -13.29
N LEU A 11 3.31 29.30 -14.09
CA LEU A 11 4.18 28.20 -13.65
C LEU A 11 5.60 28.67 -13.36
N ILE A 12 6.10 29.64 -14.12
CA ILE A 12 7.46 30.18 -13.95
C ILE A 12 7.50 31.16 -12.77
N GLU A 13 6.63 32.17 -12.78
CA GLU A 13 6.71 33.33 -11.88
C GLU A 13 6.19 33.00 -10.48
N GLU A 14 5.08 32.25 -10.37
CA GLU A 14 4.41 31.99 -9.09
C GLU A 14 4.80 30.64 -8.48
N LEU A 15 5.00 29.62 -9.34
CA LEU A 15 5.33 28.26 -8.91
C LEU A 15 6.82 27.90 -9.07
N ASN A 16 7.63 28.82 -9.60
CA ASN A 16 9.07 28.68 -9.76
C ASN A 16 9.48 27.40 -10.52
N VAL A 17 8.67 27.01 -11.51
CA VAL A 17 8.97 25.89 -12.40
C VAL A 17 9.98 26.35 -13.44
N ALA A 18 11.10 25.64 -13.54
CA ALA A 18 12.12 25.95 -14.54
C ALA A 18 11.54 25.88 -15.97
N GLU A 19 11.73 26.95 -16.75
CA GLU A 19 11.26 27.07 -18.13
C GLU A 19 11.69 25.88 -19.01
N SER A 20 12.91 25.37 -18.81
CA SER A 20 13.44 24.19 -19.51
C SER A 20 12.61 22.90 -19.33
N ARG A 21 11.73 22.85 -18.33
CA ARG A 21 10.82 21.72 -18.06
C ARG A 21 9.45 21.93 -18.68
N LEU A 22 9.17 23.12 -19.19
CA LEU A 22 7.90 23.46 -19.80
C LEU A 22 7.96 23.20 -21.31
N ARG A 23 6.86 22.68 -21.82
CA ARG A 23 6.67 22.48 -23.25
C ARG A 23 5.36 23.12 -23.67
N VAL A 24 5.47 24.00 -24.65
CA VAL A 24 4.32 24.62 -25.32
C VAL A 24 3.76 23.64 -26.33
N LEU A 25 2.45 23.45 -26.29
CA LEU A 25 1.72 22.52 -27.15
C LEU A 25 0.52 23.28 -27.75
N LYS A 26 0.20 23.04 -29.02
CA LYS A 26 -0.75 23.88 -29.76
C LYS A 26 -2.11 23.24 -29.97
N SER A 27 -2.18 21.92 -29.97
CA SER A 27 -3.40 21.20 -30.30
C SER A 27 -3.71 20.10 -29.30
N GLN A 28 -4.98 19.74 -29.26
CA GLN A 28 -5.46 18.66 -28.42
C GLN A 28 -4.83 17.31 -28.79
N GLU A 29 -4.54 17.09 -30.07
CA GLU A 29 -3.85 15.88 -30.55
C GLU A 29 -2.42 15.81 -30.02
N GLU A 30 -1.74 16.96 -29.95
CA GLU A 30 -0.40 17.06 -29.38
C GLU A 30 -0.42 16.72 -27.88
N TYR A 31 -1.46 17.11 -27.14
CA TYR A 31 -1.63 16.74 -25.73
C TYR A 31 -1.70 15.22 -25.59
N VAL A 32 -2.54 14.56 -26.39
CA VAL A 32 -2.71 13.10 -26.35
C VAL A 32 -1.39 12.40 -26.65
N ASN A 33 -0.70 12.81 -27.71
CA ASN A 33 0.56 12.19 -28.12
C ASN A 33 1.66 12.41 -27.07
N ALA A 34 1.79 13.62 -26.55
CA ALA A 34 2.78 13.95 -25.53
C ALA A 34 2.54 13.19 -24.22
N LEU A 35 1.28 13.07 -23.78
CA LEU A 35 0.93 12.30 -22.59
C LEU A 35 1.15 10.79 -22.77
N ARG A 36 0.88 10.25 -23.97
CA ARG A 36 1.12 8.83 -24.27
C ARG A 36 2.60 8.47 -24.32
N LEU A 37 3.43 9.34 -24.87
CA LEU A 37 4.88 9.15 -24.89
C LEU A 37 5.47 9.20 -23.47
N GLY A 38 4.88 10.03 -22.60
CA GLY A 38 5.32 10.20 -21.22
C GLY A 38 6.73 10.81 -21.11
N PRO A 39 7.21 11.08 -19.89
CA PRO A 39 8.49 11.78 -19.69
C PRO A 39 9.70 10.97 -20.19
N ASN A 40 9.63 9.63 -20.15
CA ASN A 40 10.72 8.76 -20.59
C ASN A 40 10.76 8.59 -22.12
N GLY A 41 9.64 8.82 -22.82
CA GLY A 41 9.52 8.67 -24.27
C GLY A 41 9.64 9.99 -25.04
N GLY A 42 10.15 11.06 -24.42
CA GLY A 42 10.24 12.39 -25.04
C GLY A 42 8.90 13.16 -25.09
N GLY A 43 7.91 12.69 -24.34
CA GLY A 43 6.63 13.35 -24.11
C GLY A 43 6.62 14.19 -22.84
N VAL A 44 5.46 14.29 -22.19
CA VAL A 44 5.26 15.08 -20.97
C VAL A 44 4.67 14.22 -19.86
N ALA A 45 4.97 14.56 -18.60
CA ALA A 45 4.41 13.88 -17.44
C ALA A 45 2.98 14.34 -17.13
N ALA A 46 2.67 15.61 -17.40
CA ALA A 46 1.38 16.22 -17.13
C ALA A 46 1.13 17.37 -18.11
N ILE A 47 -0.14 17.72 -18.28
CA ILE A 47 -0.61 18.94 -18.92
C ILE A 47 -1.15 19.84 -17.83
N VAL A 48 -0.84 21.13 -17.94
CA VAL A 48 -1.38 22.19 -17.10
C VAL A 48 -2.09 23.18 -18.02
N ASP A 49 -3.35 23.44 -17.71
CA ASP A 49 -4.24 24.30 -18.48
C ASP A 49 -5.44 24.74 -17.62
N GLU A 50 -6.26 25.66 -18.13
CA GLU A 50 -7.49 26.09 -17.45
C GLU A 50 -8.55 24.96 -17.42
N LEU A 51 -9.26 24.82 -16.30
CA LEU A 51 -10.20 23.73 -16.03
C LEU A 51 -11.20 23.42 -17.16
N PRO A 52 -11.93 24.39 -17.76
CA PRO A 52 -12.90 24.07 -18.83
C PRO A 52 -12.25 23.45 -20.08
N TYR A 53 -11.00 23.80 -20.40
CA TYR A 53 -10.27 23.16 -21.49
C TYR A 53 -9.86 21.74 -21.14
N VAL A 54 -9.42 21.51 -19.90
CA VAL A 54 -9.09 20.18 -19.41
C VAL A 54 -10.33 19.28 -19.39
N GLU A 55 -11.48 19.77 -18.93
CA GLU A 55 -12.74 19.01 -18.93
C GLU A 55 -13.17 18.61 -20.34
N LEU A 56 -13.12 19.56 -21.29
CA LEU A 56 -13.38 19.28 -22.70
C LEU A 56 -12.37 18.25 -23.26
N PHE A 57 -11.10 18.36 -22.88
CA PHE A 57 -10.06 17.41 -23.27
C PHE A 57 -10.36 15.99 -22.78
N LEU A 58 -10.76 15.84 -21.51
CA LEU A 58 -11.12 14.56 -20.93
C LEU A 58 -12.36 13.94 -21.58
N SER A 59 -13.37 14.76 -21.84
CA SER A 59 -14.60 14.36 -22.53
C SER A 59 -14.30 13.81 -23.93
N ASN A 60 -13.52 14.55 -24.73
CA ASN A 60 -13.12 14.16 -26.08
C ASN A 60 -12.23 12.90 -26.09
N THR A 61 -11.41 12.69 -25.07
CA THR A 61 -10.54 11.52 -24.93
C THR A 61 -11.19 10.33 -24.24
N LYS A 62 -12.49 10.42 -23.91
CA LYS A 62 -13.25 9.37 -23.21
C LYS A 62 -12.55 8.92 -21.91
N CYS A 63 -12.03 9.87 -21.15
CA CYS A 63 -11.48 9.62 -19.81
C CYS A 63 -10.25 8.70 -19.77
N VAL A 64 -9.53 8.55 -20.88
CA VAL A 64 -8.24 7.81 -20.89
C VAL A 64 -7.21 8.50 -19.99
N PHE A 65 -7.34 9.81 -19.81
CA PHE A 65 -6.55 10.63 -18.90
C PHE A 65 -7.40 11.07 -17.70
N LYS A 66 -6.75 11.58 -16.66
CA LYS A 66 -7.42 12.11 -15.46
C LYS A 66 -6.71 13.34 -14.94
N ILE A 67 -7.47 14.20 -14.27
CA ILE A 67 -6.91 15.30 -13.45
C ILE A 67 -6.29 14.71 -12.18
N VAL A 68 -5.15 15.25 -11.77
CA VAL A 68 -4.44 14.86 -10.55
C VAL A 68 -4.07 16.11 -9.78
N GLY A 69 -4.27 16.09 -8.47
CA GLY A 69 -3.97 17.21 -7.58
C GLY A 69 -5.14 18.17 -7.40
N GLN A 70 -4.88 19.24 -6.66
CA GLN A 70 -5.84 20.32 -6.42
C GLN A 70 -5.62 21.44 -7.43
N GLU A 71 -6.70 22.16 -7.72
CA GLU A 71 -6.62 23.44 -8.44
C GLU A 71 -5.78 24.43 -7.64
N PHE A 72 -4.81 25.05 -8.31
CA PHE A 72 -3.86 25.97 -7.69
C PHE A 72 -4.01 27.41 -8.19
N THR A 73 -4.94 27.66 -9.12
CA THR A 73 -5.33 29.00 -9.58
C THR A 73 -6.80 29.26 -9.26
N LYS A 74 -7.11 30.44 -8.72
CA LYS A 74 -8.50 30.89 -8.47
C LYS A 74 -8.96 31.97 -9.44
N SER A 75 -8.38 31.99 -10.64
CA SER A 75 -8.72 32.98 -11.67
C SER A 75 -10.06 32.64 -12.32
N GLY A 76 -10.84 33.67 -12.62
CA GLY A 76 -12.15 33.56 -13.27
C GLY A 76 -12.14 34.15 -14.67
N TRP A 77 -13.12 33.72 -15.48
CA TRP A 77 -13.38 34.28 -16.81
C TRP A 77 -14.30 35.49 -16.71
N GLY A 78 -14.11 36.47 -17.59
CA GLY A 78 -14.91 37.69 -17.58
C GLY A 78 -15.05 38.33 -18.97
N PHE A 79 -16.06 39.19 -19.09
CA PHE A 79 -16.28 40.00 -20.28
C PHE A 79 -15.70 41.40 -20.05
N ALA A 80 -14.96 41.91 -21.05
CA ALA A 80 -14.35 43.22 -20.98
C ALA A 80 -15.15 44.25 -21.78
N PHE A 81 -15.34 45.43 -21.19
CA PHE A 81 -16.01 46.57 -21.80
C PHE A 81 -15.18 47.83 -21.64
N GLN A 82 -15.45 48.85 -22.45
CA GLN A 82 -14.89 50.18 -22.22
C GLN A 82 -15.29 50.70 -20.84
N ARG A 83 -14.41 51.51 -20.23
CA ARG A 83 -14.68 52.14 -18.95
C ARG A 83 -15.99 52.93 -19.02
N ASP A 84 -16.77 52.84 -17.95
CA ASP A 84 -18.07 53.52 -17.78
C ASP A 84 -19.17 53.08 -18.77
N SER A 85 -18.97 51.96 -19.47
CA SER A 85 -20.01 51.36 -20.32
C SER A 85 -21.14 50.77 -19.47
N PRO A 86 -22.41 51.16 -19.70
CA PRO A 86 -23.55 50.58 -18.99
C PRO A 86 -23.73 49.08 -19.27
N LEU A 87 -23.23 48.60 -20.42
CA LEU A 87 -23.27 47.18 -20.80
C LEU A 87 -22.54 46.27 -19.81
N ALA A 88 -21.51 46.79 -19.11
CA ALA A 88 -20.81 46.02 -18.09
C ALA A 88 -21.76 45.68 -16.93
N VAL A 89 -22.54 46.65 -16.47
CA VAL A 89 -23.50 46.47 -15.38
C VAL A 89 -24.63 45.54 -15.78
N ASP A 90 -25.19 45.75 -16.99
CA ASP A 90 -26.28 44.92 -17.52
C ASP A 90 -25.84 43.46 -17.66
N LEU A 91 -24.66 43.22 -18.26
CA LEU A 91 -24.17 41.85 -18.45
C LEU A 91 -23.81 41.18 -17.11
N SER A 92 -23.15 41.88 -16.19
CA SER A 92 -22.86 41.34 -14.86
C SER A 92 -24.15 40.97 -14.11
N THR A 93 -25.19 41.79 -14.21
CA THR A 93 -26.51 41.50 -13.59
C THR A 93 -27.17 40.29 -14.23
N ALA A 94 -27.13 40.17 -15.57
CA ALA A 94 -27.67 39.02 -16.27
C ALA A 94 -26.93 37.71 -15.91
N ILE A 95 -25.59 37.76 -15.80
CA ILE A 95 -24.79 36.60 -15.38
C ILE A 95 -25.14 36.20 -13.94
N LEU A 96 -25.32 37.17 -13.04
CA LEU A 96 -25.73 36.89 -11.66
C LEU A 96 -27.09 36.17 -11.62
N GLN A 97 -28.08 36.66 -12.37
CA GLN A 97 -29.40 36.03 -12.47
C GLN A 97 -29.32 34.59 -13.02
N LEU A 98 -28.49 34.35 -14.04
CA LEU A 98 -28.21 33.00 -14.58
C LEU A 98 -27.51 32.08 -13.58
N SER A 99 -26.70 32.63 -12.68
CA SER A 99 -26.05 31.88 -11.61
C SER A 99 -27.06 31.51 -10.52
N GLU A 100 -27.90 32.46 -10.09
CA GLU A 100 -28.89 32.26 -9.01
C GLU A 100 -29.97 31.26 -9.41
N ASN A 101 -30.43 31.28 -10.66
CA ASN A 101 -31.47 30.37 -11.14
C ASN A 101 -30.92 29.00 -11.61
N GLY A 102 -29.59 28.82 -11.59
CA GLY A 102 -28.89 27.59 -11.98
C GLY A 102 -28.81 27.34 -13.49
N ASP A 103 -29.23 28.28 -14.35
CA ASP A 103 -29.12 28.12 -15.80
C ASP A 103 -27.67 28.15 -16.28
N LEU A 104 -26.79 28.86 -15.57
CA LEU A 104 -25.36 28.85 -15.86
C LEU A 104 -24.78 27.43 -15.72
N GLN A 105 -25.17 26.68 -14.68
CA GLN A 105 -24.79 25.28 -14.52
C GLN A 105 -25.36 24.40 -15.64
N LYS A 106 -26.60 24.62 -16.06
CA LYS A 106 -27.19 23.87 -17.19
C LYS A 106 -26.44 24.11 -18.49
N ILE A 107 -25.99 25.35 -18.73
CA ILE A 107 -25.17 25.70 -19.89
C ILE A 107 -23.81 24.99 -19.79
N HIS A 108 -23.16 25.05 -18.62
CA HIS A 108 -21.92 24.34 -18.35
C HIS A 108 -22.05 22.85 -18.67
N ASP A 109 -23.05 22.19 -18.10
CA ASP A 109 -23.20 20.74 -18.22
C ASP A 109 -23.55 20.31 -19.66
N LYS A 110 -24.36 21.11 -20.35
CA LYS A 110 -24.78 20.86 -21.74
C LYS A 110 -23.60 20.94 -22.72
N TRP A 111 -22.67 21.87 -22.51
CA TRP A 111 -21.56 22.11 -23.44
C TRP A 111 -20.27 21.41 -23.05
N LEU A 112 -19.96 21.28 -21.76
CA LEU A 112 -18.68 20.74 -21.26
C LEU A 112 -18.78 19.29 -20.75
N LEU A 113 -19.90 18.89 -20.15
CA LEU A 113 -20.06 17.56 -19.51
C LEU A 113 -20.86 16.53 -20.32
N ARG A 114 -21.09 16.78 -21.61
CA ARG A 114 -21.98 15.98 -22.49
C ARG A 114 -21.69 14.46 -22.55
N ASN A 115 -20.48 14.03 -22.16
CA ASN A 115 -20.07 12.63 -22.10
C ASN A 115 -19.42 12.22 -20.75
N GLY A 116 -19.81 12.92 -19.67
CA GLY A 116 -19.28 12.86 -18.31
C GLY A 116 -18.37 11.68 -17.97
N CYS A 117 -17.06 11.92 -18.02
CA CYS A 117 -16.12 11.21 -17.17
C CYS A 117 -16.56 11.46 -15.73
N SER A 118 -17.12 10.45 -15.07
CA SER A 118 -17.53 10.56 -13.68
C SER A 118 -16.30 11.00 -12.86
N ALA A 119 -16.29 12.27 -12.45
CA ALA A 119 -15.30 12.82 -11.53
C ALA A 119 -15.34 12.11 -10.16
N GLN A 120 -16.33 11.22 -9.92
CA GLN A 120 -16.50 10.48 -8.67
C GLN A 120 -15.52 9.32 -8.47
N VAL A 121 -14.68 8.98 -9.46
CA VAL A 121 -13.56 8.03 -9.22
C VAL A 121 -12.48 8.66 -8.34
N SER A 122 -12.44 10.00 -8.25
CA SER A 122 -11.35 10.75 -7.59
C SER A 122 -11.28 10.58 -6.08
N GLU A 123 -12.40 10.36 -5.40
CA GLU A 123 -12.40 10.27 -3.93
C GLU A 123 -12.35 8.82 -3.41
N VAL A 124 -12.94 7.89 -4.18
CA VAL A 124 -13.06 6.49 -3.76
C VAL A 124 -11.76 5.70 -4.05
N ASP A 125 -11.02 6.04 -5.11
CA ASP A 125 -9.83 5.28 -5.51
C ASP A 125 -8.52 5.83 -4.91
N ALA A 126 -8.46 7.13 -4.61
CA ALA A 126 -7.32 7.74 -3.91
C ALA A 126 -7.19 7.27 -2.45
N ASN A 127 -8.33 6.93 -1.82
CA ASN A 127 -8.40 6.47 -0.42
C ASN A 127 -8.32 4.94 -0.27
N ARG A 128 -8.19 4.18 -1.37
CA ARG A 128 -7.97 2.73 -1.29
C ARG A 128 -6.48 2.46 -1.10
N LEU A 129 -6.08 2.18 0.15
CA LEU A 129 -4.74 1.67 0.42
C LEU A 129 -4.56 0.33 -0.30
N SER A 130 -3.78 0.33 -1.38
CA SER A 130 -3.40 -0.88 -2.09
C SER A 130 -2.58 -1.81 -1.18
N LEU A 131 -2.69 -3.13 -1.36
CA LEU A 131 -1.91 -4.13 -0.62
C LEU A 131 -0.39 -3.90 -0.73
N LYS A 132 0.07 -3.20 -1.79
CA LYS A 132 1.46 -2.78 -1.97
C LYS A 132 1.92 -1.83 -0.85
N SER A 133 1.07 -0.96 -0.35
CA SER A 133 1.38 -0.05 0.77
C SER A 133 1.63 -0.80 2.08
N PHE A 134 1.12 -2.03 2.21
CA PHE A 134 1.31 -2.88 3.39
C PHE A 134 2.52 -3.82 3.29
N TRP A 135 3.33 -3.72 2.23
CA TRP A 135 4.49 -4.59 2.04
C TRP A 135 5.47 -4.56 3.23
N GLY A 136 5.67 -3.39 3.85
CA GLY A 136 6.51 -3.27 5.05
C GLY A 136 5.99 -4.08 6.25
N LEU A 137 4.68 -4.11 6.46
CA LEU A 137 4.07 -4.90 7.55
C LEU A 137 4.24 -6.40 7.32
N PHE A 138 4.02 -6.87 6.08
CA PHE A 138 4.26 -8.27 5.72
C PHE A 138 5.73 -8.66 5.86
N LEU A 139 6.66 -7.78 5.51
CA LEU A 139 8.09 -8.01 5.66
C LEU A 139 8.50 -8.17 7.13
N ILE A 140 8.04 -7.26 8.01
CA ILE A 140 8.34 -7.30 9.44
C ILE A 140 7.78 -8.58 10.07
N CYS A 141 6.52 -8.91 9.77
CA CYS A 141 5.87 -10.13 10.26
C CYS A 141 6.62 -11.38 9.78
N GLY A 142 7.00 -11.43 8.50
CA GLY A 142 7.77 -12.54 7.92
C GLY A 142 9.13 -12.74 8.60
N ILE A 143 9.89 -11.67 8.83
CA ILE A 143 11.19 -11.73 9.50
C ILE A 143 11.04 -12.20 10.95
N ALA A 144 10.06 -11.68 11.69
CA ALA A 144 9.80 -12.09 13.06
C ALA A 144 9.46 -13.59 13.14
N CYS A 145 8.59 -14.09 12.25
CA CYS A 145 8.27 -15.51 12.16
C CYS A 145 9.49 -16.36 11.81
N PHE A 146 10.32 -15.92 10.87
CA PHE A 146 11.53 -16.64 10.47
C PHE A 146 12.55 -16.74 11.61
N LEU A 147 12.76 -15.65 12.36
CA LEU A 147 13.66 -15.64 13.53
C LEU A 147 13.14 -16.54 14.65
N ALA A 148 11.83 -16.51 14.91
CA ALA A 148 11.20 -17.37 15.92
C ALA A 148 11.33 -18.86 15.56
N LEU A 149 11.05 -19.23 14.30
CA LEU A 149 11.23 -20.59 13.80
C LEU A 149 12.69 -21.01 13.87
N THR A 150 13.61 -20.16 13.42
CA THR A 150 15.06 -20.44 13.47
C THR A 150 15.53 -20.67 14.91
N ALA A 151 15.12 -19.82 15.86
CA ALA A 151 15.47 -19.97 17.27
C ALA A 151 14.89 -21.26 17.86
N PHE A 152 13.66 -21.63 17.48
CA PHE A 152 13.04 -22.90 17.88
C PHE A 152 13.82 -24.10 17.36
N PHE A 153 14.10 -24.15 16.05
CA PHE A 153 14.89 -25.22 15.45
C PHE A 153 16.31 -25.28 16.02
N CYS A 154 16.98 -24.15 16.25
CA CYS A 154 18.27 -24.12 16.92
C CYS A 154 18.19 -24.69 18.34
N ARG A 155 17.15 -24.35 19.12
CA ARG A 155 16.97 -24.92 20.47
C ARG A 155 16.74 -26.42 20.43
N VAL A 156 15.88 -26.89 19.54
CA VAL A 156 15.62 -28.33 19.36
C VAL A 156 16.90 -29.06 18.93
N PHE A 157 17.64 -28.50 17.97
CA PHE A 157 18.89 -29.09 17.49
C PHE A 157 20.00 -29.09 18.55
N LEU A 158 20.11 -28.03 19.36
CA LEU A 158 21.04 -27.98 20.48
C LEU A 158 20.65 -28.98 21.59
N GLN A 159 19.37 -29.15 21.89
CA GLN A 159 18.91 -30.18 22.84
C GLN A 159 19.18 -31.59 22.30
N TYR A 160 18.95 -31.83 21.01
CA TYR A 160 19.26 -33.11 20.36
C TYR A 160 20.77 -33.40 20.39
N ARG A 161 21.62 -32.42 20.04
CA ARG A 161 23.08 -32.54 20.14
C ARG A 161 23.60 -32.69 21.57
N ARG A 162 22.87 -32.20 22.57
CA ARG A 162 23.22 -32.36 23.99
C ARG A 162 22.73 -33.69 24.57
N TYR A 163 21.79 -34.36 23.91
CA TYR A 163 21.28 -35.67 24.29
C TYR A 163 22.08 -36.84 23.69
N ILE A 164 22.89 -36.58 22.65
CA ILE A 164 23.87 -37.53 22.11
C ILE A 164 25.25 -36.90 22.33
N PRO A 165 25.88 -37.13 23.49
CA PRO A 165 26.67 -38.36 23.63
C PRO A 165 26.80 -38.85 25.08
N GLU A 166 26.06 -39.88 25.51
CA GLU A 166 26.55 -40.85 26.51
C GLU A 166 25.86 -42.22 26.30
N GLY A 167 26.68 -43.24 26.07
CA GLY A 167 26.33 -44.65 25.87
C GLY A 167 26.75 -45.17 24.49
N GLU A 168 27.69 -46.09 24.29
CA GLU A 168 28.48 -47.03 25.14
C GLU A 168 29.77 -47.37 24.31
N GLU A 169 31.00 -47.11 24.78
CA GLU A 169 32.00 -47.97 25.45
C GLU A 169 32.53 -49.24 24.70
N HIS A 170 33.83 -49.26 24.34
CA HIS A 170 34.76 -50.38 24.68
C HIS A 170 36.25 -50.01 24.45
N GLU A 171 37.11 -50.52 25.33
CA GLU A 171 38.58 -50.38 25.39
C GLU A 171 39.30 -50.99 24.16
N ILE A 172 40.44 -50.41 23.75
CA ILE A 172 41.75 -51.05 23.45
C ILE A 172 42.67 -50.01 22.75
N GLU A 173 43.80 -49.72 23.41
CA GLU A 173 45.12 -49.18 23.00
C GLU A 173 45.33 -48.27 21.74
N GLU A 174 46.01 -47.14 21.99
CA GLU A 174 46.66 -46.18 21.06
C GLU A 174 47.94 -46.73 20.38
N PRO A 175 48.61 -46.06 19.38
CA PRO A 175 48.60 -44.62 19.07
C PRO A 175 48.51 -44.13 17.57
N GLU A 176 48.04 -42.87 17.44
CA GLU A 176 48.14 -41.74 16.46
C GLU A 176 49.03 -41.77 15.16
N PRO A 177 48.92 -40.79 14.19
CA PRO A 177 47.86 -39.78 13.93
C PRO A 177 47.43 -39.54 12.46
N ALA A 178 46.25 -38.91 12.34
CA ALA A 178 45.82 -37.87 11.40
C ALA A 178 45.82 -38.08 9.86
N ARG A 179 44.61 -38.27 9.30
CA ARG A 179 43.89 -37.29 8.44
C ARG A 179 42.73 -37.98 7.70
N SER A 180 41.50 -37.73 8.12
CA SER A 180 40.34 -37.96 7.24
C SER A 180 39.26 -36.90 7.43
N ARG A 181 39.30 -35.95 6.49
CA ARG A 181 38.23 -35.11 5.95
C ARG A 181 36.82 -35.51 6.47
N GLY A 182 36.29 -34.72 7.39
CA GLY A 182 34.97 -34.92 7.99
C GLY A 182 33.86 -34.83 6.93
N THR A 183 33.23 -35.96 6.65
CA THR A 183 32.02 -36.04 5.82
C THR A 183 30.83 -35.62 6.69
N PHE A 184 30.17 -34.53 6.32
CA PHE A 184 28.92 -34.10 6.94
C PHE A 184 27.85 -35.18 6.68
N ARG A 185 27.58 -36.04 7.66
CA ARG A 185 26.41 -36.92 7.65
C ARG A 185 25.18 -36.05 7.91
N THR A 186 24.36 -35.89 6.88
CA THR A 186 23.05 -35.24 6.96
C THR A 186 22.14 -36.05 7.90
N PRO A 187 21.44 -35.42 8.85
CA PRO A 187 20.48 -36.14 9.68
C PRO A 187 19.31 -36.61 8.80
N SER A 188 18.89 -37.86 8.99
CA SER A 188 17.76 -38.42 8.26
C SER A 188 16.46 -37.88 8.85
N PHE A 189 15.50 -37.50 8.01
CA PHE A 189 14.16 -37.04 8.44
C PHE A 189 13.45 -38.04 9.37
N LYS A 190 13.83 -39.32 9.32
CA LYS A 190 13.29 -40.38 10.18
C LYS A 190 13.65 -40.18 11.66
N ASP A 191 14.86 -39.72 11.95
CA ASP A 191 15.33 -39.54 13.33
C ASP A 191 14.67 -38.32 13.99
N LEU A 192 14.29 -37.32 13.18
CA LEU A 192 13.52 -36.17 13.63
C LEU A 192 12.07 -36.55 13.95
N ILE A 193 11.44 -37.38 13.11
CA ILE A 193 10.08 -37.87 13.32
C ILE A 193 10.03 -38.73 14.60
N ASP A 194 11.00 -39.63 14.78
CA ASP A 194 11.06 -40.49 15.97
C ASP A 194 11.27 -39.70 17.27
N PHE A 195 12.08 -38.64 17.23
CA PHE A 195 12.23 -37.72 18.37
C PHE A 195 10.96 -36.93 18.68
N VAL A 196 10.23 -36.48 17.64
CA VAL A 196 8.96 -35.75 17.81
C VAL A 196 7.88 -36.68 18.38
N ASP A 197 7.76 -37.91 17.88
CA ASP A 197 6.82 -38.92 18.41
C ASP A 197 7.14 -39.25 19.87
N LYS A 198 8.42 -39.43 20.22
CA LYS A 198 8.85 -39.65 21.61
C LYS A 198 8.51 -38.47 22.51
N LYS A 199 8.72 -37.23 22.04
CA LYS A 199 8.38 -36.01 22.81
C LYS A 199 6.88 -35.80 22.95
N GLU A 200 6.08 -36.14 21.95
CA GLU A 200 4.62 -36.11 22.03
C GLU A 200 4.11 -37.09 23.09
N ALA A 201 4.66 -38.31 23.11
CA ALA A 201 4.31 -39.32 24.10
C ALA A 201 4.63 -38.89 25.54
N GLU A 202 5.81 -38.29 25.77
CA GLU A 202 6.20 -37.75 27.09
C GLU A 202 5.26 -36.63 27.56
N ILE A 203 4.90 -35.69 26.69
CA ILE A 203 3.99 -34.59 27.03
C ILE A 203 2.59 -35.11 27.37
N LYS A 204 2.11 -36.11 26.62
CA LYS A 204 0.79 -36.72 26.83
C LYS A 204 0.70 -37.45 28.17
N GLU A 205 1.76 -38.14 28.58
CA GLU A 205 1.85 -38.77 29.89
C GLU A 205 1.95 -37.76 31.04
N MET A 206 2.70 -36.65 30.86
CA MET A 206 2.74 -35.56 31.84
C MET A 206 1.37 -34.90 32.03
N LEU A 207 0.63 -34.66 30.94
CA LEU A 207 -0.74 -34.13 30.99
C LEU A 207 -1.71 -35.08 31.68
N LYS A 208 -1.56 -36.39 31.43
CA LYS A 208 -2.38 -37.44 32.06
C LYS A 208 -2.12 -37.55 33.56
N ARG A 209 -0.86 -37.50 34.01
CA ARG A 209 -0.51 -37.45 35.45
C ARG A 209 -1.08 -36.21 36.12
N LYS A 210 -0.89 -35.04 35.51
CA LYS A 210 -1.44 -33.77 36.04
C LYS A 210 -2.97 -33.76 36.10
N SER A 211 -3.63 -34.43 35.17
CA SER A 211 -5.09 -34.65 35.19
C SER A 211 -5.54 -35.57 36.33
N ILE A 212 -4.73 -36.53 36.76
CA ILE A 212 -5.03 -37.47 37.84
C ILE A 212 -4.83 -36.78 39.19
N ASP A 213 -3.72 -36.04 39.36
CA ASP A 213 -3.44 -35.27 40.57
C ASP A 213 -4.52 -34.21 40.83
N ASN A 214 -4.95 -33.46 39.79
CA ASN A 214 -6.06 -32.50 39.89
C ASN A 214 -7.40 -33.17 40.27
N LYS A 215 -7.63 -34.43 39.89
CA LYS A 215 -8.84 -35.18 40.30
C LYS A 215 -8.77 -35.62 41.76
N GLN A 216 -7.59 -36.00 42.25
CA GLN A 216 -7.37 -36.38 43.65
C GLN A 216 -7.53 -35.18 44.61
N GLU A 217 -7.02 -34.01 44.24
CA GLU A 217 -7.20 -32.77 45.01
C GLU A 217 -8.68 -32.34 45.08
N ALA A 218 -9.44 -32.49 43.99
CA ALA A 218 -10.88 -32.21 43.97
C ALA A 218 -11.69 -33.16 44.86
N SER A 219 -11.29 -34.43 44.98
CA SER A 219 -11.94 -35.40 45.87
C SER A 219 -11.59 -35.26 47.35
N GLN A 220 -10.44 -34.69 47.71
CA GLN A 220 -10.08 -34.39 49.10
C GLN A 220 -10.76 -33.13 49.65
N SER A 221 -11.17 -32.19 48.78
CA SER A 221 -11.91 -30.99 49.18
C SER A 221 -13.40 -31.23 49.52
N SER A 222 -13.94 -32.43 49.33
CA SER A 222 -15.36 -32.75 49.53
C SER A 222 -15.73 -33.28 50.93
N ASN A 223 -14.77 -33.47 51.84
CA ASN A 223 -15.05 -33.93 53.21
C ASN A 223 -14.97 -32.76 54.21
N GLY A 224 -15.99 -31.89 54.18
CA GLY A 224 -16.25 -30.93 55.27
C GLY A 224 -16.84 -31.65 56.50
N PRO A 225 -16.54 -31.18 57.73
CA PRO A 225 -16.89 -31.92 58.95
C PRO A 225 -18.41 -31.94 59.20
N PRO A 226 -18.94 -32.96 59.90
CA PRO A 226 -20.36 -33.10 60.15
C PRO A 226 -20.83 -32.12 61.23
N ASN A 227 -21.90 -31.39 60.93
CA ASN A 227 -22.67 -30.58 61.89
C ASN A 227 -23.30 -31.47 62.98
N SER A 228 -23.27 -31.05 64.23
CA SER A 228 -24.25 -31.34 65.29
C SER A 228 -23.87 -30.65 66.61
N PRO A 229 -24.81 -30.41 67.54
CA PRO A 229 -26.10 -29.71 67.41
C PRO A 229 -26.09 -28.33 68.10
#